data_AF-A0A349BTT3-F1
#
_entry.id   AF-A0A349BTT3-F1
#
_cell.length_a   1.000
_cell.length_b   1.000
_cell.length_c   1.000
_cell.angle_alpha   90.00
_cell.angle_beta   90.00
_cell.angle_gamma   90.00
#
_symmetry.space_group_name_H-M   'P 1'
#
loop_
_entity.id
_entity.type
_entity.pdbx_description
1 polymer ?
#
loop_
_entity_poly.entity_id
_entity_poly.type
_entity_poly.pdbx_seq_one_letter_code
_entity_poly.pdbx_strand_id
1 'polypeptide(L)' 'MKNKVALITGASSGIGLEIAKSLAARGYDLVLTARNDKKLQTAVTELMNLFPVKVAALA' A
#
# COMPACT_ATOMS: atom_id res chain seq x y z
N MET A 1 -5.22 10.68 -18.28
CA MET A 1 -4.14 9.87 -17.69
C MET A 1 -4.31 9.93 -16.18
N LYS A 2 -4.88 8.88 -15.60
CA LYS A 2 -4.17 7.81 -14.87
C LYS A 2 -3.73 8.31 -13.49
N ASN A 3 -4.46 7.91 -12.45
CA ASN A 3 -4.00 7.96 -11.06
C ASN A 3 -2.54 7.50 -11.01
N LYS A 4 -1.70 8.26 -10.31
CA LYS A 4 -0.31 7.89 -10.13
C LYS A 4 -0.27 6.62 -9.29
N VAL A 5 0.45 5.61 -9.76
CA VAL A 5 0.61 4.34 -9.04
C VAL A 5 1.99 4.33 -8.41
N ALA A 6 2.08 3.97 -7.13
CA ALA A 6 3.34 3.73 -6.43
C ALA A 6 3.52 2.25 -6.14
N LEU A 7 4.70 1.71 -6.46
CA LEU A 7 5.13 0.38 -6.05
C LEU A 7 5.99 0.52 -4.79
N ILE A 8 5.59 -0.14 -3.70
CA ILE A 8 6.34 -0.15 -2.45
C ILE A 8 6.73 -1.59 -2.11
N THR A 9 8.02 -1.84 -2.01
CA THR A 9 8.58 -3.12 -1.55
C THR A 9 8.82 -3.09 -0.05
N GLY A 10 8.62 -4.21 0.64
CA GLY A 10 8.71 -4.26 2.11
C GLY A 10 7.57 -3.49 2.79
N ALA A 11 6.40 -3.42 2.15
CA ALA A 11 5.30 -2.56 2.56
C ALA A 11 4.45 -3.10 3.73
N SER A 12 4.75 -4.29 4.24
CA SER A 12 3.92 -4.94 5.27
C SER A 12 4.13 -4.41 6.69
N SER A 13 5.14 -3.57 6.93
CA SER A 13 5.39 -2.93 8.23
C SER A 13 6.43 -1.81 8.16
N GLY A 14 6.57 -1.04 9.24
CA GLY A 14 7.66 -0.08 9.41
C GLY A 14 7.66 1.01 8.34
N ILE A 15 8.84 1.39 7.87
CA ILE A 15 9.02 2.51 6.93
C ILE A 15 8.23 2.28 5.63
N GLY A 16 8.23 1.05 5.09
CA GLY A 16 7.49 0.75 3.86
C GLY A 16 5.98 1.01 4.01
N LEU A 17 5.41 0.64 5.15
CA LEU A 17 3.99 0.89 5.45
C LEU A 17 3.70 2.39 5.60
N GLU A 18 4.55 3.13 6.30
CA GLU A 18 4.36 4.58 6.49
C GLU A 18 4.52 5.37 5.18
N ILE A 19 5.43 4.94 4.30
CA ILE A 19 5.52 5.47 2.93
C ILE A 19 4.23 5.18 2.15
N ALA A 20 3.71 3.96 2.23
CA ALA A 20 2.44 3.60 1.57
C ALA A 20 1.28 4.47 2.07
N LYS A 21 1.17 4.69 3.40
CA LYS A 21 0.16 5.61 3.99
C LYS A 21 0.31 7.04 3.48
N SER A 22 1.53 7.57 3.47
CA SER A 22 1.80 8.93 3.00
C SER A 22 1.42 9.11 1.52
N LEU A 23 1.70 8.10 0.68
CA LEU A 23 1.35 8.14 -0.74
C LEU A 23 -0.17 7.96 -0.97
N ALA A 24 -0.83 7.07 -0.24
CA ALA A 24 -2.29 6.92 -0.27
C ALA A 24 -3.01 8.23 0.12
N ALA A 25 -2.55 8.88 1.20
CA ALA A 25 -3.09 10.18 1.64
C ALA A 25 -2.95 11.28 0.57
N ARG A 26 -1.96 11.15 -0.33
CA ARG A 26 -1.74 12.06 -1.47
C ARG A 26 -2.47 11.64 -2.75
N GLY A 27 -3.31 10.60 -2.67
CA GLY A 27 -4.14 10.11 -3.78
C GLY A 27 -3.44 9.17 -4.76
N TYR A 28 -2.33 8.53 -4.34
CA TYR A 28 -1.70 7.49 -5.16
C TYR A 28 -2.43 6.16 -4.98
N ASP A 29 -2.69 5.48 -6.10
CA ASP A 29 -2.99 4.06 -6.07
C ASP A 29 -1.71 3.28 -5.75
N LEU A 30 -1.83 2.14 -5.09
CA LEU A 30 -0.69 1.44 -4.50
C LEU A 30 -0.56 0.01 -5.02
N VAL A 31 0.68 -0.42 -5.24
CA VAL A 31 1.07 -1.83 -5.38
C VAL A 31 2.06 -2.13 -4.26
N LEU A 32 1.72 -3.09 -3.41
CA LEU A 32 2.48 -3.42 -2.20
C LEU A 32 3.09 -4.80 -2.33
N THR A 33 4.37 -4.94 -1.97
CA THR A 33 5.03 -6.25 -1.92
C THR A 33 5.72 -6.49 -0.58
N ALA A 34 5.67 -7.74 -0.10
CA ALA A 34 6.39 -8.18 1.09
C ALA A 34 6.36 -9.71 1.21
N ARG A 35 7.40 -10.30 1.79
CA ARG A 35 7.56 -11.75 2.00
C ARG A 35 6.52 -12.41 2.93
N ASN A 36 5.70 -11.63 3.63
CA ASN A 36 4.74 -12.15 4.60
C ASN A 36 3.34 -11.70 4.20
N ASP A 37 2.62 -12.60 3.53
CA ASP A 37 1.30 -12.36 2.96
C ASP A 37 0.30 -11.92 4.01
N LYS A 38 0.31 -12.56 5.19
CA LYS A 38 -0.64 -12.22 6.25
C LYS A 38 -0.49 -10.76 6.68
N LYS A 39 0.74 -10.31 6.92
CA LYS A 39 1.00 -8.89 7.26
C LYS A 39 0.72 -7.96 6.07
N LEU A 40 1.04 -8.39 4.85
CA LEU A 40 0.79 -7.61 3.64
C LEU A 40 -0.71 -7.36 3.45
N GLN A 41 -1.55 -8.39 3.61
CA GLN A 41 -3.00 -8.27 3.50
C GLN A 41 -3.58 -7.37 4.60
N THR A 42 -3.07 -7.46 5.83
CA THR A 42 -3.45 -6.50 6.90
C THR A 42 -3.15 -5.05 6.50
N ALA A 43 -1.96 -4.78 5.94
CA ALA A 43 -1.60 -3.46 5.44
C ALA A 43 -2.51 -2.99 4.30
N VAL A 44 -2.87 -3.87 3.36
CA VAL A 44 -3.81 -3.58 2.27
C VAL A 44 -5.18 -3.16 2.81
N THR A 45 -5.74 -3.96 3.73
CA THR A 45 -7.05 -3.65 4.34
C THR A 45 -7.01 -2.35 5.13
N GLU A 46 -5.96 -2.12 5.91
CA GLU A 46 -5.77 -0.87 6.66
C GLU A 46 -5.78 0.34 5.72
N LEU A 47 -5.01 0.30 4.63
CA LEU A 47 -4.89 1.40 3.68
C LEU A 47 -6.19 1.68 2.92
N MET A 48 -6.90 0.64 2.49
CA MET A 48 -8.20 0.79 1.81
C MET A 48 -9.29 1.34 2.74
N ASN A 49 -9.21 1.08 4.05
CA ASN A 49 -10.16 1.63 5.02
C ASN A 49 -9.87 3.10 5.35
N LEU A 50 -8.60 3.50 5.35
CA LEU A 50 -8.18 4.86 5.67
C LEU A 50 -8.30 5.83 4.49
N PHE A 51 -8.14 5.35 3.26
CA PHE A 51 -8.01 6.21 2.08
C PHE A 51 -8.84 5.68 0.90
N PRO A 52 -9.48 6.57 0.12
CA PRO A 52 -10.24 6.20 -1.07
C PRO A 52 -9.31 5.95 -2.28
N VAL A 53 -8.38 5.00 -2.15
CA VAL A 53 -7.42 4.62 -3.19
C VAL A 53 -7.46 3.11 -3.46
N LYS A 54 -7.01 2.69 -4.64
CA LYS A 54 -6.88 1.27 -4.97
C LYS A 54 -5.55 0.75 -4.42
N VAL A 55 -5.57 -0.45 -3.83
CA VAL A 55 -4.38 -1.10 -3.31
C VAL A 55 -4.34 -2.53 -3.83
N ALA A 56 -3.27 -2.89 -4.53
CA ALA A 56 -3.00 -4.26 -4.99
C ALA A 56 -1.83 -4.86 -4.18
N ALA A 57 -1.92 -6.14 -3.86
CA ALA A 57 -0.87 -6.89 -3.19
C ALA A 57 -0.18 -7.84 -4.16
N LEU A 58 1.15 -7.91 -4.10
CA LEU A 58 1.98 -8.89 -4.79
C LEU A 58 2.93 -9.51 -3.75
N ALA A 59 2.59 -10.72 -3.32
CA ALA A 59 3.35 -11.53 -2.36
C ALA A 59 4.67 -12.03 -2.96
#